data_AF-A0A0D2G973-F1
#
_entry.id   AF-A0A0D2G973-F1
#
_cell.length_a   1.000
_cell.length_b   1.000
_cell.length_c   1.000
_cell.angle_alpha   90.00
_cell.angle_beta   90.00
_cell.angle_gamma   90.00
#
_symmetry.space_group_name_H-M   'P 1'
#
loop_
_entity.id
_entity.type
_entity.pdbx_description
1 polymer ?
#
loop_
_entity_poly.entity_id
_entity_poly.type
_entity_poly.pdbx_seq_one_letter_code
_entity_poly.pdbx_strand_id
1 'polypeptide(L)'
;MAGAIKKAYDKAYDIASEFTRDHPVLAAAILTLVAIGILVYLAPWVIEALGFGELGPIEGSFAAFWQSTFPDVEAGSWFAWFQRLGMKWGKQA
;
A
#
# COMPACT_ATOMS: atom_id res chain seq x y z
N MET A 1 -31.26 12.35 15.80
CA MET A 1 -30.30 11.73 14.86
C MET A 1 -28.93 11.49 15.50
N ALA A 2 -28.22 12.52 16.00
CA ALA A 2 -26.87 12.37 16.57
C ALA A 2 -26.75 11.34 17.72
N GLY A 3 -27.73 11.27 18.63
CA GLY A 3 -27.71 10.32 19.75
C GLY A 3 -27.87 8.85 19.36
N ALA A 4 -28.55 8.55 18.24
CA ALA A 4 -28.71 7.19 17.75
C ALA A 4 -27.42 6.67 17.10
N ILE A 5 -26.73 7.53 16.34
CA ILE A 5 -25.43 7.22 15.74
C ILE A 5 -24.39 6.97 16.84
N LYS A 6 -24.37 7.81 17.89
CA LYS A 6 -23.47 7.63 19.02
C LYS A 6 -23.69 6.29 19.73
N LYS A 7 -24.94 5.92 20.04
CA LYS A 7 -25.25 4.62 20.67
C LYS A 7 -24.84 3.43 19.80
N ALA A 8 -25.03 3.53 18.48
CA ALA A 8 -24.59 2.48 17.57
C ALA A 8 -23.06 2.35 17.53
N TYR A 9 -22.35 3.48 17.55
CA TYR A 9 -20.89 3.52 17.62
C TYR A 9 -20.37 2.93 18.93
N ASP A 10 -20.89 3.37 20.08
CA ASP A 10 -20.46 2.88 21.39
C ASP A 10 -20.66 1.35 21.49
N LYS A 11 -21.80 0.84 20.99
CA LYS A 11 -22.07 -0.60 20.97
C LYS A 11 -21.12 -1.38 20.04
N ALA A 12 -20.79 -0.81 18.87
CA ALA A 12 -19.83 -1.42 17.95
C ALA A 12 -18.41 -1.44 18.55
N TYR A 13 -18.04 -0.37 19.26
CA TYR A 13 -16.76 -0.26 19.94
C TYR A 13 -16.62 -1.28 21.08
N ASP A 14 -17.65 -1.45 21.90
CA ASP A 14 -17.64 -2.44 22.98
C ASP A 14 -17.44 -3.85 22.44
N ILE A 15 -18.18 -4.23 21.40
CA ILE A 15 -18.04 -5.54 20.73
C ILE A 15 -16.63 -5.73 20.15
N ALA A 16 -16.09 -4.70 19.48
CA ALA A 16 -14.75 -4.77 18.91
C ALA A 16 -13.67 -4.88 19.99
N SER A 17 -13.85 -4.19 21.12
CA SER A 17 -12.94 -4.23 22.26
C SER A 17 -12.94 -5.60 22.93
N GLU A 18 -14.13 -6.17 23.14
CA GLU A 18 -14.31 -7.52 23.70
C GLU A 18 -13.69 -8.58 22.79
N PHE A 19 -13.96 -8.53 21.48
CA PHE A 19 -13.36 -9.44 20.50
C PHE A 19 -11.83 -9.36 20.47
N THR A 20 -11.26 -8.14 20.57
CA THR A 20 -9.81 -7.94 20.57
C THR A 20 -9.17 -8.54 21.83
N ARG A 21 -9.88 -8.52 22.97
CA ARG A 21 -9.42 -9.10 24.23
C ARG A 21 -9.50 -10.63 24.22
N ASP A 22 -10.60 -11.19 23.73
CA ASP A 22 -10.83 -12.64 23.72
C ASP A 22 -10.01 -13.35 22.63
N HIS A 23 -9.74 -12.66 21.52
CA HIS A 23 -9.03 -13.23 20.38
C HIS A 23 -7.89 -12.32 19.88
N PRO A 24 -6.85 -12.09 20.68
CA PRO A 24 -5.78 -11.14 20.34
C PRO A 24 -5.03 -11.53 19.05
N VAL A 25 -4.86 -12.83 18.80
CA VAL A 25 -4.20 -13.34 17.59
C VAL A 25 -5.06 -13.11 16.34
N LEU A 26 -6.38 -13.34 16.43
CA LEU A 26 -7.29 -13.10 15.29
C LEU A 26 -7.43 -11.61 15.00
N ALA A 27 -7.54 -10.77 16.03
CA ALA A 27 -7.56 -9.31 15.87
C ALA A 27 -6.27 -8.80 15.21
N ALA A 28 -5.10 -9.27 15.65
CA ALA A 28 -3.82 -8.91 15.04
C ALA A 28 -3.75 -9.37 13.56
N ALA A 29 -4.22 -10.59 13.26
CA ALA A 29 -4.25 -11.10 11.89
C ALA A 29 -5.16 -10.25 10.99
N ILE A 30 -6.38 -9.93 11.45
CA ILE A 30 -7.33 -9.10 10.70
C ILE A 30 -6.77 -7.70 10.47
N LEU A 31 -6.22 -7.06 11.51
CA LEU A 31 -5.58 -5.75 11.39
C LEU A 31 -4.41 -5.76 10.41
N THR A 32 -3.60 -6.82 10.43
CA THR A 32 -2.48 -6.99 9.51
C THR A 32 -2.97 -7.12 8.07
N LEU A 33 -4.01 -7.92 7.83
CA LEU A 33 -4.62 -8.07 6.49
C LEU A 33 -5.19 -6.74 5.98
N VAL A 34 -5.87 -5.98 6.85
CA VAL A 34 -6.39 -4.65 6.49
C VAL A 34 -5.24 -3.69 6.17
N ALA A 35 -4.18 -3.67 6.99
CA ALA A 35 -3.01 -2.83 6.75
C ALA A 35 -2.32 -3.18 5.42
N ILE A 36 -2.13 -4.47 5.13
CA ILE A 36 -1.59 -4.94 3.85
C ILE A 36 -2.51 -4.54 2.69
N GLY A 37 -3.84 -4.67 2.85
CA GLY A 37 -4.80 -4.26 1.84
C GLY A 37 -4.69 -2.77 1.50
N ILE A 38 -4.57 -1.91 2.51
CA ILE A 38 -4.36 -0.47 2.33
C ILE A 38 -3.01 -0.21 1.64
N LEU A 39 -1.94 -0.89 2.05
CA LEU A 39 -0.62 -0.74 1.43
C LEU A 39 -0.66 -1.12 -0.05
N VAL A 40 -1.29 -2.24 -0.40
CA VAL A 40 -1.45 -2.68 -1.80
C VAL A 40 -2.31 -1.70 -2.59
N TYR A 41 -3.36 -1.12 -1.98
CA TYR A 41 -4.19 -0.11 -2.62
C TYR A 41 -3.43 1.19 -2.92
N LEU A 42 -2.56 1.63 -2.00
CA LEU A 42 -1.72 2.82 -2.19
C LEU A 42 -0.51 2.57 -3.08
N ALA A 43 -0.13 1.31 -3.30
CA ALA A 43 1.10 0.95 -3.98
C ALA A 43 1.20 1.51 -5.42
N PRO A 44 0.15 1.51 -6.27
CA PRO A 44 0.22 2.12 -7.61
C PRO A 44 0.63 3.59 -7.56
N TRP A 45 0.03 4.39 -6.67
CA TRP A 45 0.33 5.80 -6.52
C TRP A 45 1.75 6.05 -6.00
N VAL A 46 2.24 5.21 -5.08
CA VAL A 46 3.62 5.30 -4.58
C VAL A 46 4.61 5.00 -5.71
N ILE A 47 4.35 3.97 -6.52
CA ILE A 47 5.22 3.55 -7.62
C ILE A 47 5.27 4.61 -8.72
N GLU A 48 4.12 5.21 -9.05
CA GLU A 48 4.03 6.33 -9.99
C GLU A 48 4.75 7.58 -9.45
N ALA A 49 4.58 7.90 -8.16
CA ALA A 49 5.26 9.04 -7.51
C ALA A 49 6.79 8.86 -7.45
N LEU A 50 7.27 7.61 -7.32
CA LEU A 50 8.70 7.30 -7.46
C LEU A 50 9.20 7.48 -8.90
N GLY A 51 8.30 7.53 -9.87
CA GLY A 51 8.61 7.76 -11.27
C GLY A 51 8.63 6.50 -12.13
N PHE A 52 8.07 5.39 -11.69
CA PHE A 52 7.96 4.18 -12.51
C PHE A 52 6.62 4.17 -13.25
N GLY A 53 6.64 4.55 -14.53
CA GLY A 53 5.46 4.56 -15.40
C GLY A 53 5.31 3.29 -16.23
N GLU A 54 4.30 3.28 -17.10
CA GLU A 54 3.95 2.15 -17.97
C GLU A 54 5.05 1.75 -18.96
N LEU A 55 5.84 2.72 -19.43
CA LEU A 55 6.88 2.54 -20.44
C LEU A 55 8.30 2.49 -19.84
N GLY A 56 8.41 2.63 -18.51
CA GLY A 56 9.68 2.72 -17.79
C GLY A 56 9.78 3.95 -16.88
N PRO A 57 10.99 4.30 -16.44
CA PRO A 57 11.24 5.47 -15.60
C PRO A 57 10.84 6.77 -16.31
N ILE A 58 10.04 7.60 -15.64
CA ILE A 58 9.61 8.91 -16.12
C ILE A 58 10.81 9.86 -16.08
N GLU A 59 11.06 10.58 -17.17
CA GLU A 59 12.16 11.53 -17.26
C GLU A 59 12.08 12.61 -16.16
N GLY A 60 13.21 12.91 -15.52
CA GLY A 60 13.28 13.89 -14.42
C GLY A 60 12.71 13.40 -13.07
N SER A 61 12.28 12.14 -12.97
CA SER A 61 11.78 11.55 -11.73
C SER A 61 12.90 10.96 -10.86
N PHE A 62 12.54 10.58 -9.63
CA PHE A 62 13.45 9.86 -8.73
C PHE A 62 13.96 8.54 -9.34
N ALA A 63 13.12 7.80 -10.06
CA ALA A 63 13.53 6.60 -10.79
C ALA A 63 14.60 6.90 -11.86
N ALA A 64 14.46 8.00 -12.61
CA ALA A 64 15.47 8.41 -13.59
C ALA A 64 16.79 8.82 -12.92
N PHE A 65 16.73 9.54 -11.79
CA PHE A 65 17.91 9.87 -11.00
C PHE A 65 18.61 8.61 -10.46
N TRP A 66 17.86 7.65 -9.94
CA TRP A 66 18.39 6.38 -9.47
C TRP A 66 19.10 5.64 -10.60
N GLN A 67 18.47 5.50 -11.76
CA GLN A 67 19.06 4.82 -12.91
C GLN A 67 20.35 5.50 -13.39
N SER A 68 20.41 6.84 -13.35
CA SER A 68 21.63 7.57 -13.70
C SER A 68 22.78 7.38 -12.69
N THR A 69 22.44 7.14 -11.42
CA THR A 69 23.42 6.95 -10.33
C THR A 69 23.91 5.50 -10.27
N PHE A 70 23.01 4.55 -10.52
CA PHE A 70 23.27 3.11 -10.52
C PHE A 70 22.91 2.52 -11.89
N PRO A 71 23.76 2.74 -12.91
CA PRO A 71 23.46 2.30 -14.28
C PRO A 71 23.45 0.78 -14.43
N ASP A 72 24.14 0.04 -13.56
CA ASP A 72 24.19 -1.41 -13.56
C ASP A 72 23.00 -2.00 -12.79
N VAL A 73 21.83 -1.90 -13.40
CA VAL A 73 20.59 -2.44 -12.84
C VAL A 73 20.50 -3.92 -13.16
N GLU A 74 21.04 -4.76 -12.28
CA GLU A 74 20.96 -6.21 -12.44
C GLU A 74 19.51 -6.71 -12.48
N ALA A 75 19.26 -7.73 -13.31
CA ALA A 75 17.99 -8.42 -13.37
C ALA A 75 17.71 -9.11 -12.02
N GLY A 76 16.68 -8.64 -11.31
CA GLY A 76 16.36 -9.09 -9.94
C GLY A 76 16.65 -8.06 -8.86
N SER A 77 17.25 -6.92 -9.21
CA SER A 77 17.38 -5.77 -8.31
C SER A 77 16.03 -5.18 -7.90
N TRP A 78 16.02 -4.45 -6.78
CA TRP A 78 14.84 -3.73 -6.30
C TRP A 78 14.26 -2.79 -7.36
N PHE A 79 15.13 -2.16 -8.17
CA PHE A 79 14.71 -1.31 -9.28
C PHE A 79 13.97 -2.10 -10.36
N ALA A 80 14.48 -3.26 -10.78
CA ALA A 80 13.81 -4.11 -11.76
C ALA A 80 12.44 -4.62 -11.24
N TRP A 81 12.32 -4.84 -9.93
CA TRP A 81 11.04 -5.19 -9.30
C TRP A 81 10.04 -4.04 -9.33
N PHE A 82 10.45 -2.82 -8.95
CA PHE A 82 9.62 -1.62 -9.03
C PHE A 82 9.23 -1.26 -10.46
N GLN A 83 10.15 -1.38 -11.42
CA GLN A 83 9.86 -1.20 -12.84
C GLN A 83 8.79 -2.18 -13.32
N ARG A 84 8.87 -3.46 -12.92
CA ARG A 84 7.83 -4.45 -13.25
C ARG A 84 6.48 -4.14 -12.61
N LEU A 85 6.47 -3.55 -11.42
CA LEU A 85 5.23 -3.08 -10.77
C LEU A 85 4.65 -1.87 -11.50
N GLY A 86 5.46 -0.88 -11.84
CA GLY A 86 5.04 0.30 -12.62
C GLY A 86 4.44 -0.10 -13.97
N MET A 87 5.08 -1.02 -14.69
CA MET A 87 4.54 -1.53 -15.97
C MET A 87 3.23 -2.33 -15.83
N LYS A 88 3.00 -3.00 -14.69
CA LYS A 88 1.76 -3.78 -14.45
C LYS A 88 0.62 -2.93 -13.90
N TRP A 89 0.92 -1.98 -13.01
CA TRP A 89 -0.07 -1.19 -12.30
C TRP A 89 -0.32 0.18 -12.94
N GLY A 90 0.63 0.73 -13.69
CA GLY A 90 0.41 1.93 -14.50
C GLY A 90 -0.74 1.76 -15.51
N LYS A 91 -0.95 0.52 -15.98
CA LYS A 91 -2.08 0.14 -16.85
C LYS A 91 -3.46 0.20 -16.20
N GLN A 92 -3.52 0.37 -14.88
CA GLN A 92 -4.76 0.36 -14.10
C GLN A 92 -5.09 1.72 -13.46
N ALA A 93 -4.21 2.71 -13.59
CA ALA A 93 -4.42 4.08 -13.10
C ALA A 93 -5.12 4.96 -14.15
#